data_AF-A0A421GMI4-F1
#
_entry.id   AF-A0A421GMI4-F1
#
_cell.length_a   1.000
_cell.length_b   1.000
_cell.length_c   1.000
_cell.angle_alpha   90.00
_cell.angle_beta   90.00
_cell.angle_gamma   90.00
#
_symmetry.space_group_name_H-M   'P 1'
#
loop_
_entity.id
_entity.type
_entity.pdbx_description
1 polymer ?
#
loop_
_entity_poly.entity_id
_entity_poly.type
_entity_poly.pdbx_seq_one_letter_code
_entity_poly.pdbx_strand_id
1 'polypeptide(L)'
;MNFLKTLGGLVGSSATGGLPFSMDAPSMDGNVAAGGATGESVVFEGLPDFVLHSGKSKQDPSHAVSIFKSRQPAGQLTQNALRRIKTLRHPNILAYLDGTEVPNNGPVIIVTEHIMPLSEFLTALRMEYGANSEEFSMCVSWGLRSVLLALQFINVDCKLMHGRLTPQSIFVTKGGDWKLGGFELTAEITSDGPSYIYTAFQQYADANYKSPECLRSDWKAVATGPPYGVDTWAFACLMYYVFNDGQFQLSDVSTAANIPPAIRTQFRKAIDENPVRRPSPQKMLSCSYFDTAFIKRMDFLENLAVKNSDEKVAFYKELCANLETLPRCFGVHKILPALKAVVEFGAATGAKNGPVKLDPSASHMLPAMVQMGGSLSSEEFKAEVLPIIIKLFSCNDRAVRVQLLQMMEKFAVHFDAKLVNSAVVFDNLCSGFTDAAPVLRELTVKSMLHIADKLSDGNLNNRVMKYFAKLQVRVCRGMF
;
A
#
# COMPACT_ATOMS: atom_id res chain seq x y z
N MET A 1 -41.22 32.06 -17.77
CA MET A 1 -40.12 32.62 -18.58
C MET A 1 -39.15 33.27 -17.61
N ASN A 2 -38.17 32.55 -17.04
CA ASN A 2 -36.95 32.06 -17.68
C ASN A 2 -36.13 33.21 -18.29
N PHE A 3 -35.00 33.59 -17.67
CA PHE A 3 -33.64 33.55 -18.26
C PHE A 3 -32.62 34.49 -17.60
N LEU A 4 -31.57 33.88 -17.02
CA LEU A 4 -30.15 34.25 -17.02
C LEU A 4 -29.71 35.70 -16.70
N LYS A 5 -29.10 35.84 -15.51
CA LYS A 5 -27.89 36.59 -15.14
C LYS A 5 -28.04 36.85 -13.63
N THR A 6 -27.32 36.19 -12.72
CA THR A 6 -25.90 36.43 -12.48
C THR A 6 -25.45 35.37 -11.45
N LEU A 7 -24.83 34.28 -11.91
CA LEU A 7 -24.07 33.39 -11.02
C LEU A 7 -22.59 33.62 -11.34
N GLY A 8 -22.12 34.79 -10.95
CA GLY A 8 -20.72 35.00 -10.59
C GLY A 8 -20.50 34.38 -9.22
N GLY A 9 -20.63 33.05 -9.13
CA GLY A 9 -20.17 32.32 -7.97
C GLY A 9 -18.65 32.31 -8.04
N LEU A 10 -17.99 32.92 -7.06
CA LEU A 10 -16.57 32.75 -6.84
C LEU A 10 -16.24 31.26 -6.96
N VAL A 11 -15.53 30.89 -8.03
CA VAL A 11 -14.93 29.57 -8.17
C VAL A 11 -13.87 29.52 -7.07
N GLY A 12 -14.26 28.98 -5.92
CA GLY A 12 -13.35 28.78 -4.81
C GLY A 12 -12.13 27.97 -5.27
N SER A 13 -10.99 28.25 -4.67
CA SER A 13 -9.71 27.58 -4.95
C SER A 13 -9.77 26.04 -4.84
N SER A 14 -10.85 25.48 -4.27
CA SER A 14 -11.14 24.07 -4.03
C SER A 14 -11.91 23.34 -5.15
N ALA A 15 -12.18 23.98 -6.30
CA ALA A 15 -12.97 23.36 -7.36
C ALA A 15 -12.20 22.22 -8.08
N THR A 16 -12.77 21.01 -8.06
CA THR A 16 -12.25 19.80 -8.74
C THR A 16 -12.80 19.61 -10.16
N GLY A 17 -13.27 20.69 -10.81
CA GLY A 17 -13.73 20.63 -12.21
C GLY A 17 -14.98 19.77 -12.45
N GLY A 18 -15.82 19.55 -11.43
CA GLY A 18 -17.02 18.72 -11.53
C GLY A 18 -16.79 17.23 -11.20
N LEU A 19 -15.55 16.83 -10.89
CA LEU A 19 -15.23 15.46 -10.49
C LEU A 19 -15.94 15.08 -9.16
N PRO A 20 -16.23 13.77 -8.93
CA PRO A 20 -16.90 13.28 -7.73
C PRO A 20 -15.99 13.24 -6.48
N PHE A 21 -15.00 14.12 -6.42
CA PHE A 21 -14.03 14.24 -5.33
C PHE A 21 -13.99 15.67 -4.81
N SER A 22 -13.63 15.84 -3.54
CA SER A 22 -13.39 17.14 -2.90
C SER A 22 -11.98 17.18 -2.32
N MET A 23 -11.30 18.31 -2.48
CA MET A 23 -10.04 18.60 -1.78
C MET A 23 -10.35 18.89 -0.31
N ASP A 24 -9.48 18.44 0.59
CA ASP A 24 -9.58 18.77 2.01
C ASP A 24 -9.25 20.26 2.22
N ALA A 25 -9.95 20.92 3.14
CA ALA A 25 -9.65 22.32 3.48
C ALA A 25 -8.31 22.38 4.24
N PRO A 26 -7.39 23.33 3.93
CA PRO A 26 -6.15 23.46 4.69
C PRO A 26 -6.47 23.70 6.18
N SER A 27 -5.86 22.94 7.10
CA SER A 27 -5.96 23.24 8.53
C SER A 27 -5.20 24.53 8.83
N MET A 28 -5.73 25.39 9.72
CA MET A 28 -5.04 26.62 10.12
C MET A 28 -3.81 26.37 11.02
N ASP A 29 -3.62 25.13 11.50
CA ASP A 29 -2.50 24.73 12.33
C ASP A 29 -1.46 24.00 11.46
N GLY A 30 -0.45 24.74 11.00
CA GLY A 30 0.63 24.26 10.13
C GLY A 30 1.68 23.40 10.82
N ASN A 31 1.27 22.33 11.53
CA ASN A 31 2.21 21.35 12.08
C ASN A 31 2.15 20.06 11.27
N VAL A 32 3.27 19.74 10.61
CA VAL A 32 3.52 18.42 10.02
C VAL A 32 3.74 17.45 11.18
N ALA A 33 2.71 16.74 11.61
CA ALA A 33 2.86 15.70 12.61
C ALA A 33 3.50 14.46 11.98
N ALA A 34 4.72 14.16 12.41
CA ALA A 34 5.34 12.84 12.31
C ALA A 34 4.52 11.84 13.15
N GLY A 35 3.40 11.40 12.59
CA GLY A 35 2.50 10.44 13.21
C GLY A 35 1.36 10.22 12.24
N GLY A 36 1.23 8.99 11.72
CA GLY A 36 0.23 8.60 10.73
C GLY A 36 -1.22 8.65 11.21
N ALA A 37 -1.66 9.77 11.79
CA ALA A 37 -3.04 10.07 12.07
C ALA A 37 -3.73 10.49 10.76
N THR A 38 -4.72 9.71 10.36
CA THR A 38 -5.63 10.01 9.26
C THR A 38 -6.42 11.27 9.58
N GLY A 39 -6.14 12.41 8.93
CA GLY A 39 -7.05 13.55 8.98
C GLY A 39 -6.48 14.94 8.73
N GLU A 40 -5.17 15.15 8.71
CA GLU A 40 -4.63 16.48 8.45
C GLU A 40 -4.56 16.76 6.95
N SER A 41 -5.06 17.93 6.55
CA SER A 41 -5.07 18.38 5.16
C SER A 41 -3.65 18.74 4.75
N VAL A 42 -3.01 17.85 3.98
CA VAL A 42 -1.65 18.06 3.49
C VAL A 42 -1.74 18.64 2.07
N VAL A 43 -1.18 19.84 1.93
CA VAL A 43 -0.90 20.45 0.63
C VAL A 43 0.61 20.36 0.41
N PHE A 44 1.01 19.60 -0.61
CA PHE A 44 2.42 19.46 -0.97
C PHE A 44 2.73 20.27 -2.24
N GLU A 45 3.54 21.32 -2.05
CA GLU A 45 3.98 22.22 -3.11
C GLU A 45 5.39 21.88 -3.64
N GLY A 46 5.93 20.70 -3.36
CA GLY A 46 7.26 20.30 -3.85
C GLY A 46 7.28 19.85 -5.32
N LEU A 47 6.13 19.81 -6.01
CA LEU A 47 6.04 19.39 -7.41
C LEU A 47 6.16 20.61 -8.36
N PRO A 48 6.91 20.51 -9.48
CA PRO A 48 7.11 21.64 -10.39
C PRO A 48 5.83 22.10 -11.10
N ASP A 49 5.08 21.15 -11.69
CA ASP A 49 3.92 21.47 -12.55
C ASP A 49 2.58 21.40 -11.81
N PHE A 50 2.54 20.74 -10.65
CA PHE A 50 1.33 20.47 -9.88
C PHE A 50 1.48 20.93 -8.42
N VAL A 51 0.34 21.10 -7.76
CA VAL A 51 0.21 21.08 -6.30
C VAL A 51 -0.56 19.83 -5.94
N LEU A 52 -0.03 19.06 -4.99
CA LEU A 52 -0.68 17.84 -4.51
C LEU A 52 -1.54 18.17 -3.29
N HIS A 53 -2.80 17.78 -3.33
CA HIS A 53 -3.77 17.96 -2.26
C HIS A 53 -4.30 16.61 -1.77
N SER A 54 -4.50 16.48 -0.46
CA SER A 54 -5.38 15.45 0.08
C SER A 54 -6.83 15.71 -0.34
N GLY A 55 -7.59 14.63 -0.55
CA GLY A 55 -9.01 14.71 -0.84
C GLY A 55 -9.75 13.42 -0.56
N LYS A 56 -11.07 13.45 -0.78
CA LYS A 56 -11.98 12.32 -0.51
C LYS A 56 -13.03 12.18 -1.60
N SER A 57 -13.57 10.97 -1.77
CA SER A 57 -14.76 10.76 -2.59
C SER A 57 -15.98 11.44 -1.97
N LYS A 58 -16.79 12.09 -2.81
CA LYS A 58 -18.08 12.70 -2.39
C LYS A 58 -19.14 11.64 -2.08
N GLN A 59 -19.01 10.44 -2.65
CA GLN A 59 -19.93 9.32 -2.42
C GLN A 59 -19.56 8.53 -1.16
N ASP A 60 -18.27 8.38 -0.90
CA ASP A 60 -17.72 7.66 0.25
C ASP A 60 -16.62 8.51 0.90
N PRO A 61 -16.95 9.28 1.96
CA PRO A 61 -15.97 10.10 2.67
C PRO A 61 -14.83 9.30 3.33
N SER A 62 -14.95 7.97 3.47
CA SER A 62 -13.86 7.12 3.96
C SER A 62 -12.80 6.82 2.89
N HIS A 63 -13.17 6.97 1.61
CA HIS A 63 -12.26 6.79 0.48
C HIS A 63 -11.40 8.03 0.28
N ALA A 64 -10.23 8.03 0.92
CA ALA A 64 -9.20 9.03 0.71
C ALA A 64 -8.54 8.89 -0.67
N VAL A 65 -8.20 10.02 -1.28
CA VAL A 65 -7.53 10.13 -2.57
C VAL A 65 -6.43 11.19 -2.52
N SER A 66 -5.61 11.24 -3.56
CA SER A 66 -4.64 12.31 -3.80
C SER A 66 -5.02 13.05 -5.08
N ILE A 67 -5.03 14.39 -5.02
CA ILE A 67 -5.48 15.26 -6.11
C ILE A 67 -4.34 16.17 -6.54
N PHE A 68 -3.84 15.97 -7.75
CA PHE A 68 -2.86 16.83 -8.40
C PHE A 68 -3.60 17.92 -9.18
N LYS A 69 -3.37 19.17 -8.80
CA LYS A 69 -3.90 20.35 -9.49
C LYS A 69 -2.77 21.10 -10.16
N SER A 70 -2.84 21.33 -11.47
CA SER A 70 -1.76 22.06 -12.15
C SER A 70 -1.65 23.49 -11.60
N ARG A 71 -0.41 23.97 -11.45
CA ARG A 71 -0.14 25.34 -10.95
C ARG A 71 -0.61 26.42 -11.90
N GLN A 72 -0.50 26.13 -13.19
CA GLN A 72 -0.92 27.00 -14.28
C GLN A 72 -2.14 26.39 -14.98
N PRO A 73 -2.84 27.16 -15.82
CA PRO A 73 -3.78 26.61 -16.79
C PRO A 73 -3.18 25.44 -17.58
N ALA A 74 -4.06 24.61 -18.14
CA ALA A 74 -3.65 23.46 -18.92
C ALA A 74 -2.58 23.81 -19.97
N GLY A 75 -1.47 23.06 -19.93
CA GLY A 75 -0.33 23.24 -20.81
C GLY A 75 0.19 21.89 -21.30
N GLN A 76 1.12 21.91 -22.24
CA GLN A 76 1.56 20.71 -22.96
C GLN A 76 2.10 19.62 -22.01
N LEU A 77 2.85 20.00 -20.97
CA LEU A 77 3.38 19.11 -19.95
C LEU A 77 2.28 18.45 -19.09
N THR A 78 1.36 19.25 -18.55
CA THR A 78 0.28 18.76 -17.68
C THR A 78 -0.77 17.97 -18.46
N GLN A 79 -1.02 18.34 -19.72
CA GLN A 79 -1.85 17.56 -20.64
C GLN A 79 -1.19 16.22 -21.01
N ASN A 80 0.12 16.19 -21.22
CA ASN A 80 0.84 14.93 -21.46
C ASN A 80 0.78 14.02 -20.22
N ALA A 81 0.99 14.57 -19.02
CA ALA A 81 0.87 13.83 -17.77
C ALA A 81 -0.53 13.20 -17.63
N LEU A 82 -1.60 13.98 -17.84
CA LEU A 82 -2.99 13.48 -17.81
C LEU A 82 -3.22 12.38 -18.86
N ARG A 83 -2.71 12.55 -20.08
CA ARG A 83 -2.84 11.55 -21.16
C ARG A 83 -2.14 10.23 -20.83
N ARG A 84 -0.91 10.31 -20.31
CA ARG A 84 -0.08 9.12 -20.01
C ARG A 84 -0.62 8.38 -18.79
N ILE A 85 -0.93 9.07 -17.70
CA ILE A 85 -1.46 8.40 -16.49
C ILE A 85 -2.83 7.75 -16.75
N LYS A 86 -3.64 8.27 -17.69
CA LYS A 86 -4.90 7.65 -18.13
C LYS A 86 -4.72 6.29 -18.79
N THR A 87 -3.56 6.00 -19.37
CA THR A 87 -3.34 4.82 -20.22
C THR A 87 -2.36 3.81 -19.63
N LEU A 88 -1.39 4.26 -18.83
CA LEU A 88 -0.42 3.40 -18.16
C LEU A 88 -1.11 2.67 -16.99
N ARG A 89 -1.17 1.33 -17.06
CA ARG A 89 -1.79 0.46 -16.05
C ARG A 89 -0.82 -0.64 -15.66
N HIS A 90 -0.23 -0.51 -14.47
CA HIS A 90 0.73 -1.46 -13.91
C HIS A 90 0.75 -1.30 -12.37
N PRO A 91 0.97 -2.37 -11.58
CA PRO A 91 0.93 -2.29 -10.11
C PRO A 91 1.85 -1.24 -9.48
N ASN A 92 3.02 -0.99 -10.09
CA ASN A 92 4.01 -0.01 -9.63
C ASN A 92 3.93 1.36 -10.34
N ILE A 93 2.88 1.60 -11.13
CA ILE A 93 2.54 2.93 -11.67
C ILE A 93 1.46 3.53 -10.78
N LEU A 94 1.53 4.85 -10.54
CA LEU A 94 0.54 5.57 -9.75
C LEU A 94 -0.88 5.35 -10.29
N ALA A 95 -1.77 4.78 -9.47
CA ALA A 95 -3.10 4.39 -9.93
C ALA A 95 -3.97 5.62 -10.20
N TYR A 96 -4.30 5.84 -11.47
CA TYR A 96 -5.28 6.83 -11.90
C TYR A 96 -6.70 6.41 -11.52
N LEU A 97 -7.43 7.31 -10.86
CA LEU A 97 -8.85 7.15 -10.55
C LEU A 97 -9.71 7.99 -11.50
N ASP A 98 -9.41 9.28 -11.61
CA ASP A 98 -10.15 10.20 -12.49
C ASP A 98 -9.32 11.46 -12.80
N GLY A 99 -9.79 12.33 -13.68
CA GLY A 99 -9.05 13.51 -14.09
C GLY A 99 -9.62 14.24 -15.29
N THR A 100 -9.57 15.56 -15.22
CA THR A 100 -10.19 16.46 -16.20
C THR A 100 -9.33 17.69 -16.45
N GLU A 101 -9.50 18.27 -17.62
CA GLU A 101 -9.05 19.63 -17.91
C GLU A 101 -10.22 20.58 -17.63
N VAL A 102 -10.04 21.51 -16.70
CA VAL A 102 -11.11 22.43 -16.33
C VAL A 102 -11.35 23.43 -17.49
N PRO A 103 -12.61 23.62 -17.94
CA PRO A 103 -12.92 24.55 -19.03
C PRO A 103 -12.50 26.01 -18.75
N ASN A 104 -12.54 26.84 -19.80
CA ASN A 104 -12.23 28.28 -19.73
C ASN A 104 -10.81 28.58 -19.23
N ASN A 105 -9.81 27.92 -19.83
CA ASN A 105 -8.40 28.08 -19.46
C ASN A 105 -8.13 27.74 -17.98
N GLY A 106 -8.79 26.69 -17.49
CA GLY A 106 -8.63 26.19 -16.13
C GLY A 106 -7.46 25.20 -15.98
N PRO A 107 -7.19 24.74 -14.75
CA PRO A 107 -6.13 23.78 -14.47
C PRO A 107 -6.48 22.36 -14.97
N VAL A 108 -5.45 21.53 -15.10
CA VAL A 108 -5.56 20.08 -15.18
C VAL A 108 -5.68 19.52 -13.76
N ILE A 109 -6.65 18.64 -13.55
CA ILE A 109 -6.87 17.90 -12.31
C ILE A 109 -6.64 16.42 -12.57
N ILE A 110 -5.83 15.76 -11.75
CA ILE A 110 -5.60 14.32 -11.75
C ILE A 110 -5.90 13.78 -10.35
N VAL A 111 -6.73 12.76 -10.26
CA VAL A 111 -7.10 12.08 -9.01
C VAL A 111 -6.53 10.68 -9.03
N THR A 112 -5.84 10.30 -7.95
CA THR A 112 -5.16 9.00 -7.82
C THR A 112 -5.52 8.31 -6.51
N GLU A 113 -5.07 7.06 -6.35
CA GLU A 113 -5.00 6.43 -5.02
C GLU A 113 -4.30 7.36 -4.02
N HIS A 114 -4.67 7.25 -2.74
CA HIS A 114 -4.08 8.08 -1.69
C HIS A 114 -2.60 7.74 -1.49
N ILE A 115 -1.75 8.75 -1.60
CA ILE A 115 -0.29 8.64 -1.55
C ILE A 115 0.36 9.75 -0.74
N MET A 116 1.64 9.52 -0.43
CA MET A 116 2.58 10.49 0.14
C MET A 116 3.77 10.67 -0.82
N PRO A 117 4.36 11.87 -0.96
CA PRO A 117 5.61 12.07 -1.68
C PRO A 117 6.77 11.23 -1.11
N LEU A 118 7.67 10.74 -1.96
CA LEU A 118 8.80 9.91 -1.52
C LEU A 118 9.68 10.59 -0.46
N SER A 119 9.92 11.90 -0.59
CA SER A 119 10.75 12.66 0.36
C SER A 119 10.17 12.67 1.77
N GLU A 120 8.85 12.82 1.90
CA GLU A 120 8.17 12.77 3.20
C GLU A 120 8.23 11.36 3.79
N PHE A 121 8.00 10.34 2.96
CA PHE A 121 8.08 8.94 3.38
C PHE A 121 9.48 8.57 3.89
N LEU A 122 10.54 8.95 3.16
CA LEU A 122 11.92 8.68 3.55
C LEU A 122 12.34 9.43 4.82
N THR A 123 11.80 10.64 5.03
CA THR A 123 12.01 11.42 6.26
C THR A 123 11.36 10.73 7.45
N ALA A 124 10.08 10.37 7.33
CA ALA A 124 9.35 9.64 8.37
C ALA A 124 10.02 8.31 8.71
N LEU A 125 10.44 7.56 7.70
CA LEU A 125 11.11 6.27 7.87
C LEU A 125 12.46 6.40 8.60
N ARG A 126 13.24 7.45 8.32
CA ARG A 126 14.49 7.77 9.05
C ARG A 126 14.22 8.16 10.49
N MET A 127 13.17 8.93 10.75
CA MET A 127 12.79 9.34 12.11
C MET A 127 12.31 8.14 12.94
N GLU A 128 11.58 7.22 12.32
CA GLU A 128 11.01 6.06 13.00
C GLU A 128 12.05 4.96 13.29
N TYR A 129 12.85 4.58 12.31
CA TYR A 129 13.77 3.43 12.44
C TYR A 129 15.26 3.80 12.41
N GLY A 130 15.62 4.98 11.89
CA GLY A 130 17.01 5.35 11.60
C GLY A 130 17.49 4.84 10.24
N ALA A 131 18.41 5.59 9.61
CA ALA A 131 18.87 5.35 8.23
C ALA A 131 19.64 4.03 8.01
N ASN A 132 20.16 3.42 9.08
CA ASN A 132 20.96 2.19 9.02
C ASN A 132 20.21 0.95 9.57
N SER A 133 18.91 1.09 9.84
CA SER A 133 18.09 -0.02 10.34
C SER A 133 17.79 -1.06 9.27
N GLU A 134 17.42 -2.27 9.71
CA GLU A 134 16.98 -3.33 8.82
C GLU A 134 15.64 -2.97 8.18
N GLU A 135 14.72 -2.37 8.93
CA GLU A 135 13.41 -1.91 8.49
C GLU A 135 13.52 -0.85 7.41
N PHE A 136 14.43 0.12 7.58
CA PHE A 136 14.75 1.09 6.53
C PHE A 136 15.20 0.39 5.24
N SER A 137 16.12 -0.57 5.38
CA SER A 137 16.66 -1.34 4.26
C SER A 137 15.58 -2.19 3.57
N MET A 138 14.67 -2.80 4.33
CA MET A 138 13.53 -3.56 3.81
C MET A 138 12.61 -2.67 2.98
N CYS A 139 12.13 -1.55 3.54
CA CYS A 139 11.25 -0.59 2.87
C CYS A 139 11.89 -0.04 1.58
N VAL A 140 13.16 0.37 1.65
CA VAL A 140 13.88 0.91 0.49
C VAL A 140 14.11 -0.16 -0.59
N SER A 141 14.48 -1.37 -0.21
CA SER A 141 14.70 -2.46 -1.18
C SER A 141 13.41 -2.78 -1.95
N TRP A 142 12.27 -2.77 -1.28
CA TRP A 142 10.96 -2.95 -1.89
C TRP A 142 10.58 -1.78 -2.81
N GLY A 143 10.85 -0.56 -2.38
CA GLY A 143 10.60 0.64 -3.16
C GLY A 143 11.42 0.72 -4.44
N LEU A 144 12.73 0.52 -4.36
CA LEU A 144 13.64 0.50 -5.51
C LEU A 144 13.30 -0.63 -6.48
N ARG A 145 12.92 -1.81 -5.97
CA ARG A 145 12.41 -2.92 -6.77
C ARG A 145 11.16 -2.51 -7.55
N SER A 146 10.21 -1.86 -6.89
CA SER A 146 8.96 -1.38 -7.50
C SER A 146 9.23 -0.40 -8.64
N VAL A 147 10.17 0.54 -8.46
CA VAL A 147 10.57 1.48 -9.51
C VAL A 147 11.20 0.75 -10.70
N LEU A 148 12.08 -0.23 -10.48
CA LEU A 148 12.66 -1.03 -11.57
C LEU A 148 11.61 -1.81 -12.36
N LEU A 149 10.60 -2.37 -11.69
CA LEU A 149 9.47 -3.03 -12.35
C LEU A 149 8.64 -2.04 -13.18
N ALA A 150 8.40 -0.83 -12.66
CA ALA A 150 7.74 0.23 -13.42
C ALA A 150 8.55 0.67 -14.65
N LEU A 151 9.88 0.81 -14.52
CA LEU A 151 10.75 1.15 -15.64
C LEU A 151 10.83 0.03 -16.69
N GLN A 152 10.84 -1.23 -16.25
CA GLN A 152 10.74 -2.37 -17.17
C GLN A 152 9.48 -2.25 -18.03
N PHE A 153 8.33 -1.99 -17.40
CA PHE A 153 7.06 -1.79 -18.09
C PHE A 153 7.11 -0.59 -19.06
N ILE A 154 7.56 0.58 -18.59
CA ILE A 154 7.60 1.80 -19.42
C ILE A 154 8.55 1.65 -20.60
N ASN A 155 9.80 1.26 -20.35
CA ASN A 155 10.85 1.27 -21.36
C ASN A 155 10.74 0.10 -22.33
N VAL A 156 10.38 -1.08 -21.83
CA VAL A 156 10.40 -2.31 -22.63
C VAL A 156 9.03 -2.64 -23.19
N ASP A 157 7.98 -2.57 -22.39
CA ASP A 157 6.65 -3.01 -22.82
C ASP A 157 5.91 -1.89 -23.54
N CYS A 158 5.95 -0.67 -23.00
CA CYS A 158 5.31 0.50 -23.61
C CYS A 158 6.16 1.20 -24.67
N LYS A 159 7.47 0.89 -24.76
CA LYS A 159 8.44 1.57 -25.65
C LYS A 159 8.48 3.10 -25.44
N LEU A 160 8.34 3.51 -24.18
CA LEU A 160 8.39 4.90 -23.77
C LEU A 160 9.67 5.19 -22.99
N MET A 161 10.14 6.42 -23.06
CA MET A 161 11.11 6.97 -22.11
C MET A 161 10.33 7.76 -21.06
N HIS A 162 10.54 7.47 -19.78
CA HIS A 162 9.94 8.24 -18.68
C HIS A 162 10.44 9.68 -18.71
N GLY A 163 11.77 9.86 -18.80
CA GLY A 163 12.41 11.15 -19.12
C GLY A 163 12.51 12.13 -17.95
N ARG A 164 11.79 11.89 -16.86
CA ARG A 164 11.82 12.74 -15.65
C ARG A 164 11.78 11.93 -14.35
N LEU A 165 12.56 10.85 -14.28
CA LEU A 165 12.65 10.07 -13.05
C LEU A 165 13.46 10.84 -11.99
N THR A 166 12.78 11.31 -10.96
CA THR A 166 13.35 12.02 -9.79
C THR A 166 12.58 11.61 -8.52
N PRO A 167 13.03 11.98 -7.31
CA PRO A 167 12.26 11.73 -6.09
C PRO A 167 10.84 12.33 -6.13
N GLN A 168 10.64 13.44 -6.86
CA GLN A 168 9.34 14.10 -7.03
C GLN A 168 8.39 13.33 -7.95
N SER A 169 8.91 12.38 -8.74
CA SER A 169 8.12 11.49 -9.59
C SER A 169 7.70 10.19 -8.88
N ILE A 170 8.06 10.02 -7.60
CA ILE A 170 7.77 8.79 -6.85
C ILE A 170 6.89 9.13 -5.65
N PHE A 171 5.85 8.33 -5.52
CA PHE A 171 4.85 8.44 -4.47
C PHE A 171 4.74 7.11 -3.74
N VAL A 172 4.34 7.13 -2.48
CA VAL A 172 4.31 5.94 -1.61
C VAL A 172 2.91 5.79 -1.03
N THR A 173 2.33 4.59 -1.16
CA THR A 173 1.06 4.27 -0.52
C THR A 173 1.24 4.07 0.99
N LYS A 174 0.15 4.07 1.75
CA LYS A 174 0.20 3.78 3.20
C LYS A 174 0.85 2.41 3.52
N GLY A 175 0.74 1.46 2.59
CA GLY A 175 1.36 0.13 2.67
C GLY A 175 2.84 0.06 2.32
N GLY A 176 3.48 1.19 1.99
CA GLY A 176 4.89 1.26 1.63
C GLY A 176 5.19 0.96 0.16
N ASP A 177 4.17 0.85 -0.70
CA ASP A 177 4.36 0.59 -2.12
C ASP A 177 4.77 1.86 -2.87
N TRP A 178 5.92 1.82 -3.52
CA TRP A 178 6.38 2.94 -4.35
C TRP A 178 5.70 2.88 -5.72
N LYS A 179 5.21 4.04 -6.15
CA LYS A 179 4.42 4.26 -7.35
C LYS A 179 5.10 5.31 -8.19
N LEU A 180 5.45 4.96 -9.43
CA LEU A 180 6.02 5.89 -10.39
C LEU A 180 4.90 6.75 -11.00
N GLY A 181 5.08 8.07 -10.92
CA GLY A 181 4.28 9.13 -11.55
C GLY A 181 5.20 10.11 -12.29
N GLY A 182 4.81 11.38 -12.45
CA GLY A 182 5.69 12.40 -13.10
C GLY A 182 5.84 12.23 -14.61
N PHE A 183 4.72 11.98 -15.30
CA PHE A 183 4.70 11.67 -16.73
C PHE A 183 4.69 12.89 -17.67
N GLU A 184 5.05 14.09 -17.18
CA GLU A 184 4.98 15.33 -17.95
C GLU A 184 5.87 15.28 -19.20
N LEU A 185 7.06 14.68 -19.08
CA LEU A 185 8.04 14.55 -20.16
C LEU A 185 8.11 13.16 -20.78
N THR A 186 7.20 12.25 -20.40
CA THR A 186 7.21 10.89 -20.94
C THR A 186 6.97 10.92 -22.45
N ALA A 187 7.92 10.37 -23.18
CA ALA A 187 8.03 10.51 -24.62
C ALA A 187 8.19 9.15 -25.31
N GLU A 188 7.75 9.09 -26.55
CA GLU A 188 8.05 7.97 -27.44
C GLU A 188 9.47 8.16 -27.99
N ILE A 189 10.19 7.07 -28.18
CA ILE A 189 11.49 7.10 -28.85
C ILE A 189 11.27 6.80 -30.34
N THR A 190 11.63 7.76 -31.19
CA THR A 190 11.58 7.66 -32.66
C THR A 190 12.98 7.39 -33.22
N SER A 191 13.10 7.28 -34.54
CA SER A 191 14.39 7.16 -35.24
C SER A 191 15.35 8.32 -35.00
N ASP A 192 14.81 9.51 -34.69
CA ASP A 192 15.57 10.75 -34.52
C ASP A 192 15.72 11.15 -33.04
N GLY A 193 15.22 10.31 -32.12
CA GLY A 193 15.32 10.50 -30.68
C GLY A 193 13.96 10.61 -29.99
N PRO A 194 13.90 11.17 -28.78
CA PRO A 194 12.64 11.39 -28.08
C PRO A 194 11.68 12.28 -28.88
N SER A 195 10.38 12.03 -28.75
CA SER A 195 9.37 12.86 -29.39
C SER A 195 9.38 14.32 -28.89
N TYR A 196 8.71 15.21 -29.63
CA TYR A 196 8.72 16.66 -29.41
C TYR A 196 8.49 17.10 -27.96
N ILE A 197 7.63 16.38 -27.22
CA ILE A 197 7.33 16.71 -25.81
C ILE A 197 8.59 16.71 -24.93
N TYR A 198 9.56 15.84 -25.21
CA TYR A 198 10.82 15.84 -24.46
C TYR A 198 11.80 16.87 -25.03
N THR A 199 12.03 16.86 -26.34
CA THR A 199 13.07 17.70 -26.95
C THR A 199 12.80 19.20 -26.83
N ALA A 200 11.52 19.61 -26.85
CA ALA A 200 11.12 21.02 -26.69
C ALA A 200 11.05 21.50 -25.24
N PHE A 201 10.90 20.58 -24.28
CA PHE A 201 10.70 20.89 -22.86
C PHE A 201 11.76 20.29 -21.95
N GLN A 202 12.89 19.83 -22.50
CA GLN A 202 13.97 19.20 -21.73
C GLN A 202 14.54 20.12 -20.62
N GLN A 203 14.42 21.44 -20.74
CA GLN A 203 14.84 22.41 -19.72
C GLN A 203 14.09 22.26 -18.40
N TYR A 204 12.92 21.60 -18.40
CA TYR A 204 12.13 21.32 -17.21
C TYR A 204 12.49 19.97 -16.55
N ALA A 205 13.41 19.20 -17.12
CA ALA A 205 14.00 18.05 -16.43
C ALA A 205 15.19 18.50 -15.57
N ASP A 206 15.26 17.98 -14.34
CA ASP A 206 16.37 18.25 -13.42
C ASP A 206 17.71 17.78 -14.01
N ALA A 207 18.65 18.70 -14.14
CA ALA A 207 19.97 18.43 -14.70
C ALA A 207 20.76 17.36 -13.91
N ASN A 208 20.51 17.21 -12.60
CA ASN A 208 21.18 16.21 -11.75
C ASN A 208 20.76 14.77 -12.08
N TYR A 209 19.62 14.58 -12.76
CA TYR A 209 19.07 13.28 -13.13
C TYR A 209 19.19 12.99 -14.63
N LYS A 210 19.64 13.97 -15.43
CA LYS A 210 19.83 13.77 -16.87
C LYS A 210 21.06 12.91 -17.14
N SER A 211 20.90 11.95 -18.05
CA SER A 211 22.04 11.21 -18.59
C SER A 211 22.96 12.10 -19.43
N PRO A 212 24.24 11.73 -19.61
CA PRO A 212 25.21 12.51 -20.39
C PRO A 212 24.75 12.82 -21.82
N GLU A 213 24.13 11.87 -22.51
CA GLU A 213 23.60 12.08 -23.86
C GLU A 213 22.41 13.07 -23.89
N CYS A 214 21.54 13.07 -22.88
CA CYS A 214 20.46 14.05 -22.76
C CYS A 214 21.00 15.45 -22.40
N LEU A 215 22.02 15.55 -21.55
CA LEU A 215 22.68 16.83 -21.24
C LEU A 215 23.30 17.46 -22.49
N ARG A 216 23.88 16.65 -23.37
CA ARG A 216 24.45 17.10 -24.65
C ARG A 216 23.42 17.28 -25.76
N SER A 217 22.15 16.95 -25.51
CA SER A 217 21.10 16.89 -26.53
C SER A 217 21.47 16.00 -27.74
N ASP A 218 22.21 14.91 -27.49
CA ASP A 218 22.58 13.93 -28.51
C ASP A 218 21.43 12.94 -28.71
N TRP A 219 20.39 13.40 -29.41
CA TRP A 219 19.16 12.63 -29.63
C TRP A 219 19.37 11.39 -30.48
N LYS A 220 20.40 11.38 -31.33
CA LYS A 220 20.78 10.19 -32.10
C LYS A 220 21.34 9.11 -31.19
N ALA A 221 22.17 9.46 -30.20
CA ALA A 221 22.63 8.51 -29.19
C ALA A 221 21.48 7.98 -28.34
N VAL A 222 20.48 8.81 -28.00
CA VAL A 222 19.26 8.35 -27.30
C VAL A 222 18.44 7.39 -28.18
N ALA A 223 18.26 7.71 -29.47
CA ALA A 223 17.50 6.90 -30.42
C ALA A 223 18.11 5.51 -30.67
N THR A 224 19.44 5.47 -30.79
CA THR A 224 20.20 4.25 -31.15
C THR A 224 20.68 3.47 -29.93
N GLY A 225 20.62 4.07 -28.74
CA GLY A 225 20.94 3.43 -27.47
C GLY A 225 19.84 2.46 -26.99
N PRO A 226 20.08 1.75 -25.89
CA PRO A 226 19.06 0.93 -25.27
C PRO A 226 17.87 1.79 -24.79
N PRO A 227 16.62 1.30 -24.93
CA PRO A 227 15.41 2.08 -24.61
C PRO A 227 15.30 2.47 -23.12
N TYR A 228 16.02 1.76 -22.25
CA TYR A 228 16.08 2.01 -20.81
C TYR A 228 17.28 2.88 -20.39
N GLY A 229 18.17 3.24 -21.32
CA GLY A 229 19.48 3.83 -20.99
C GLY A 229 19.38 5.15 -20.22
N VAL A 230 18.49 6.04 -20.66
CA VAL A 230 18.25 7.35 -20.01
C VAL A 230 17.67 7.16 -18.60
N ASP A 231 16.62 6.36 -18.48
CA ASP A 231 15.93 6.18 -17.19
C ASP A 231 16.74 5.33 -16.20
N THR A 232 17.61 4.44 -16.68
CA THR A 232 18.55 3.67 -15.84
C THR A 232 19.59 4.58 -15.18
N TRP A 233 20.07 5.60 -15.89
CA TRP A 233 20.95 6.62 -15.30
C TRP A 233 20.21 7.37 -14.19
N ALA A 234 19.01 7.87 -14.48
CA ALA A 234 18.20 8.59 -13.51
C ALA A 234 17.84 7.72 -12.29
N PHE A 235 17.63 6.41 -12.49
CA PHE A 235 17.43 5.45 -11.40
C PHE A 235 18.65 5.34 -10.49
N ALA A 236 19.86 5.40 -11.05
CA ALA A 236 21.07 5.42 -10.23
C ALA A 236 21.18 6.72 -9.41
N CYS A 237 20.86 7.88 -10.00
CA CYS A 237 20.78 9.14 -9.26
C CYS A 237 19.75 9.05 -8.11
N LEU A 238 18.59 8.44 -8.36
CA LEU A 238 17.58 8.17 -7.33
C LEU A 238 18.13 7.25 -6.22
N MET A 239 18.82 6.16 -6.56
CA MET A 239 19.44 5.29 -5.56
C MET A 239 20.39 6.09 -4.66
N TYR A 240 21.21 6.96 -5.26
CA TYR A 240 22.10 7.82 -4.50
C TYR A 240 21.33 8.73 -3.54
N TYR A 241 20.26 9.37 -4.01
CA TYR A 241 19.37 10.18 -3.17
C TYR A 241 18.82 9.39 -1.98
N VAL A 242 18.30 8.18 -2.23
CA VAL A 242 17.67 7.35 -1.20
C VAL A 242 18.66 6.92 -0.12
N PHE A 243 19.92 6.62 -0.47
CA PHE A 243 20.93 6.15 0.50
C PHE A 243 21.77 7.25 1.15
N ASN A 244 21.88 8.42 0.53
CA ASN A 244 22.73 9.51 1.03
C ASN A 244 21.96 10.72 1.55
N ASP A 245 20.63 10.75 1.34
CA ASP A 245 19.79 11.90 1.69
C ASP A 245 20.28 13.21 1.05
N GLY A 246 20.73 13.11 -0.21
CA GLY A 246 21.39 14.19 -0.93
C GLY A 246 21.30 14.02 -2.44
N GLN A 247 21.49 15.10 -3.18
CA GLN A 247 21.46 15.03 -4.64
C GLN A 247 22.74 14.39 -5.19
N PHE A 248 22.60 13.60 -6.26
CA PHE A 248 23.74 13.02 -6.95
C PHE A 248 24.55 14.10 -7.66
N GLN A 249 25.86 14.13 -7.44
CA GLN A 249 26.80 14.91 -8.24
C GLN A 249 27.78 13.98 -8.96
N LEU A 250 28.26 14.38 -10.14
CA LEU A 250 29.23 13.61 -10.92
C LEU A 250 30.56 13.37 -10.16
N SER A 251 30.92 14.24 -9.22
CA SER A 251 32.05 14.04 -8.31
C SER A 251 31.85 12.86 -7.34
N ASP A 252 30.59 12.53 -7.04
CA ASP A 252 30.18 11.54 -6.04
C ASP A 252 30.19 10.11 -6.58
N VAL A 253 30.53 9.93 -7.86
CA VAL A 253 30.77 8.61 -8.48
C VAL A 253 31.80 7.80 -7.67
N SER A 254 32.73 8.50 -7.01
CA SER A 254 33.77 7.90 -6.16
C SER A 254 33.30 7.51 -4.75
N THR A 255 32.23 8.12 -4.23
CA THR A 255 31.80 8.06 -2.81
C THR A 255 30.55 7.21 -2.58
N ALA A 256 30.29 6.20 -3.43
CA ALA A 256 29.21 5.20 -3.26
C ALA A 256 29.29 4.34 -1.97
N ALA A 257 29.84 4.87 -0.88
CA ALA A 257 30.03 4.27 0.43
C ALA A 257 28.70 3.88 1.08
N ASN A 258 27.69 4.75 1.04
CA ASN A 258 26.37 4.49 1.65
C ASN A 258 25.47 3.60 0.78
N ILE A 259 25.86 3.34 -0.48
CA ILE A 259 25.13 2.40 -1.34
C ILE A 259 25.46 0.97 -0.91
N PRO A 260 24.46 0.12 -0.61
CA PRO A 260 24.67 -1.24 -0.13
C PRO A 260 25.61 -2.05 -1.05
N PRO A 261 26.59 -2.80 -0.50
CA PRO A 261 27.54 -3.57 -1.29
C PRO A 261 26.86 -4.51 -2.31
N ALA A 262 25.69 -5.06 -1.95
CA ALA A 262 24.92 -5.99 -2.76
C ALA A 262 24.41 -5.39 -4.10
N ILE A 263 24.23 -4.07 -4.21
CA ILE A 263 23.78 -3.39 -5.45
C ILE A 263 24.83 -2.43 -6.03
N ARG A 264 25.93 -2.16 -5.30
CA ARG A 264 26.96 -1.17 -5.67
C ARG A 264 27.55 -1.38 -7.07
N THR A 265 27.77 -2.62 -7.47
CA THR A 265 28.27 -2.94 -8.82
C THR A 265 27.28 -2.54 -9.90
N GLN A 266 25.98 -2.74 -9.67
CA GLN A 266 24.94 -2.39 -10.62
C GLN A 266 24.75 -0.87 -10.70
N PHE A 267 24.80 -0.19 -9.54
CA PHE A 267 24.83 1.27 -9.48
C PHE A 267 25.95 1.86 -10.37
N ARG A 268 27.19 1.36 -10.23
CA ARG A 268 28.34 1.82 -11.02
C ARG A 268 28.16 1.62 -12.53
N LYS A 269 27.50 0.54 -12.96
CA LYS A 269 27.20 0.29 -14.38
C LYS A 269 26.07 1.18 -14.89
N ALA A 270 25.10 1.50 -14.05
CA ALA A 270 23.97 2.35 -14.40
C ALA A 270 24.38 3.80 -14.67
N ILE A 271 25.47 4.27 -14.05
CA ILE A 271 26.09 5.58 -14.29
C ILE A 271 27.24 5.55 -15.32
N ASP A 272 27.32 4.52 -16.17
CA ASP A 272 28.31 4.51 -17.26
C ASP A 272 27.96 5.59 -18.30
N GLU A 273 28.96 6.36 -18.75
CA GLU A 273 28.76 7.39 -19.77
C GLU A 273 28.26 6.80 -21.09
N ASN A 274 28.62 5.56 -21.41
CA ASN A 274 28.12 4.86 -22.58
C ASN A 274 26.78 4.16 -22.25
N PRO A 275 25.65 4.59 -22.85
CA PRO A 275 24.34 4.03 -22.53
C PRO A 275 24.22 2.53 -22.81
N VAL A 276 24.99 1.98 -23.77
CA VAL A 276 24.98 0.54 -24.10
C VAL A 276 25.52 -0.33 -22.96
N ARG A 277 26.38 0.21 -22.10
CA ARG A 277 26.95 -0.52 -20.95
C ARG A 277 26.03 -0.51 -19.73
N ARG A 278 24.99 0.33 -19.74
CA ARG A 278 24.02 0.40 -18.65
C ARG A 278 23.15 -0.87 -18.64
N PRO A 279 22.88 -1.47 -17.47
CA PRO A 279 22.07 -2.66 -17.36
C PRO A 279 20.59 -2.35 -17.63
N SER A 280 19.83 -3.32 -18.15
CA SER A 280 18.37 -3.23 -18.20
C SER A 280 17.76 -3.26 -16.79
N PRO A 281 16.52 -2.79 -16.59
CA PRO A 281 15.83 -2.90 -15.31
C PRO A 281 15.76 -4.35 -14.79
N GLN A 282 15.50 -5.32 -15.67
CA GLN A 282 15.55 -6.74 -15.31
C GLN A 282 16.94 -7.19 -14.85
N LYS A 283 18.02 -6.68 -15.46
CA LYS A 283 19.40 -7.00 -15.05
C LYS A 283 19.78 -6.34 -13.73
N MET A 284 19.22 -5.16 -13.42
CA MET A 284 19.35 -4.51 -12.11
C MET A 284 18.69 -5.36 -11.01
N LEU A 285 17.50 -5.90 -11.29
CA LEU A 285 16.74 -6.74 -10.35
C LEU A 285 17.43 -8.07 -10.01
N SER A 286 18.37 -8.54 -10.83
CA SER A 286 19.01 -9.85 -10.65
C SER A 286 20.15 -9.88 -9.61
N CYS A 287 20.31 -8.84 -8.78
CA CYS A 287 21.36 -8.78 -7.77
C CYS A 287 20.85 -9.22 -6.38
N SER A 288 21.76 -9.62 -5.50
CA SER A 288 21.40 -10.14 -4.16
C SER A 288 20.71 -9.11 -3.26
N TYR A 289 20.79 -7.82 -3.59
CA TYR A 289 20.06 -6.77 -2.88
C TYR A 289 18.54 -6.95 -2.94
N PHE A 290 18.03 -7.55 -4.02
CA PHE A 290 16.61 -7.84 -4.18
C PHE A 290 16.23 -9.30 -3.86
N ASP A 291 17.18 -10.10 -3.38
CA ASP A 291 16.98 -11.50 -3.02
C ASP A 291 16.98 -11.67 -1.49
N THR A 292 15.97 -11.09 -0.83
CA THR A 292 15.82 -11.12 0.63
C THR A 292 14.57 -11.90 1.04
N ALA A 293 14.55 -12.39 2.28
CA ALA A 293 13.37 -13.05 2.85
C ALA A 293 12.15 -12.11 2.84
N PHE A 294 12.36 -10.82 3.14
CA PHE A 294 11.33 -9.80 3.10
C PHE A 294 10.70 -9.65 1.70
N ILE A 295 11.51 -9.52 0.64
CA ILE A 295 11.00 -9.39 -0.73
C ILE A 295 10.23 -10.64 -1.14
N LYS A 296 10.75 -11.84 -0.84
CA LYS A 296 10.05 -13.11 -1.12
C LYS A 296 8.71 -13.21 -0.40
N ARG A 297 8.64 -12.75 0.86
CA ARG A 297 7.40 -12.73 1.65
C ARG A 297 6.38 -11.78 1.05
N MET A 298 6.79 -10.58 0.65
CA MET A 298 5.90 -9.59 0.02
C MET A 298 5.45 -10.04 -1.36
N ASP A 299 6.33 -10.62 -2.17
CA ASP A 299 5.97 -11.20 -3.47
C ASP A 299 4.97 -12.36 -3.32
N PHE A 300 5.12 -13.20 -2.30
CA PHE A 300 4.15 -14.25 -2.00
C PHE A 300 2.80 -13.65 -1.62
N LEU A 301 2.79 -12.62 -0.77
CA LEU A 301 1.57 -11.92 -0.34
C LEU A 301 0.81 -11.33 -1.53
N GLU A 302 1.50 -10.66 -2.46
CA GLU A 302 0.87 -10.08 -3.66
C GLU A 302 0.25 -11.13 -4.58
N ASN A 303 0.78 -12.35 -4.56
CA ASN A 303 0.30 -13.47 -5.35
C ASN A 303 -0.54 -14.47 -4.53
N LEU A 304 -0.95 -14.12 -3.30
CA LEU A 304 -1.58 -15.03 -2.35
C LEU A 304 -2.83 -15.73 -2.94
N ALA A 305 -3.62 -15.02 -3.74
CA ALA A 305 -4.86 -15.53 -4.32
C ALA A 305 -4.63 -16.75 -5.24
N VAL A 306 -3.51 -16.79 -5.95
CA VAL A 306 -3.19 -17.87 -6.91
C VAL A 306 -2.40 -19.03 -6.30
N LYS A 307 -2.03 -18.93 -5.02
CA LYS A 307 -1.30 -19.99 -4.29
C LYS A 307 -2.21 -21.13 -3.87
N ASN A 308 -1.65 -22.33 -3.82
CA ASN A 308 -2.37 -23.50 -3.31
C ASN A 308 -2.43 -23.50 -1.76
N SER A 309 -3.24 -24.38 -1.17
CA SER A 309 -3.49 -24.39 0.27
C SER A 309 -2.23 -24.74 1.09
N ASP A 310 -1.36 -25.64 0.61
CA ASP A 310 -0.13 -26.03 1.32
C ASP A 310 0.90 -24.88 1.33
N GLU A 311 1.07 -24.22 0.19
CA GLU A 311 1.89 -23.00 0.07
C GLU A 311 1.39 -21.92 1.04
N LYS A 312 0.07 -21.71 1.10
CA LYS A 312 -0.55 -20.75 2.02
C LYS A 312 -0.31 -21.09 3.48
N VAL A 313 -0.47 -22.36 3.88
CA VAL A 313 -0.17 -22.80 5.26
C VAL A 313 1.29 -22.51 5.62
N ALA A 314 2.22 -22.84 4.73
CA ALA A 314 3.64 -22.59 4.94
C ALA A 314 3.92 -21.08 5.11
N PHE A 315 3.35 -20.26 4.23
CA PHE A 315 3.46 -18.81 4.30
C PHE A 315 2.89 -18.24 5.60
N TYR A 316 1.69 -18.63 6.03
CA TYR A 316 1.10 -18.08 7.25
C TYR A 316 1.90 -18.43 8.50
N LYS A 317 2.44 -19.66 8.57
CA LYS A 317 3.32 -20.06 9.67
C LYS A 317 4.61 -19.24 9.69
N GLU A 318 5.23 -19.06 8.53
CA GLU A 318 6.43 -18.24 8.35
C GLU A 318 6.17 -16.78 8.71
N LEU A 319 5.03 -16.22 8.27
CA LEU A 319 4.61 -14.86 8.59
C LEU A 319 4.47 -14.68 10.11
N CYS A 320 3.74 -15.57 10.78
CA CYS A 320 3.55 -15.50 12.24
C CYS A 320 4.87 -15.54 13.01
N ALA A 321 5.83 -16.35 12.55
CA ALA A 321 7.14 -16.48 13.19
C ALA A 321 8.02 -15.22 13.05
N ASN A 322 7.72 -14.34 12.09
CA ASN A 322 8.56 -13.20 11.75
C ASN A 322 7.83 -11.84 11.84
N LEU A 323 6.65 -11.78 12.45
CA LEU A 323 5.85 -10.55 12.47
C LEU A 323 6.57 -9.36 13.11
N GLU A 324 7.33 -9.60 14.18
CA GLU A 324 8.04 -8.54 14.92
C GLU A 324 9.20 -7.93 14.11
N THR A 325 9.66 -8.59 13.05
CA THR A 325 10.74 -8.11 12.17
C THR A 325 10.25 -7.20 11.05
N LEU A 326 8.94 -7.06 10.90
CA LEU A 326 8.35 -6.34 9.77
C LEU A 326 8.21 -4.85 10.10
N PRO A 327 8.50 -3.96 9.13
CA PRO A 327 8.17 -2.55 9.28
C PRO A 327 6.67 -2.38 9.54
N ARG A 328 6.31 -1.49 10.49
CA ARG A 328 4.92 -1.32 10.97
C ARG A 328 3.96 -1.01 9.83
N CYS A 329 4.34 -0.15 8.88
CA CYS A 329 3.50 0.21 7.75
C CYS A 329 3.15 -1.00 6.85
N PHE A 330 4.08 -1.93 6.64
CA PHE A 330 3.82 -3.16 5.89
C PHE A 330 2.87 -4.08 6.66
N GLY A 331 3.09 -4.27 7.96
CA GLY A 331 2.18 -5.06 8.80
C GLY A 331 0.75 -4.54 8.78
N VAL A 332 0.57 -3.27 9.14
CA VAL A 332 -0.77 -2.68 9.34
C VAL A 332 -1.47 -2.32 8.03
N HIS A 333 -0.75 -1.83 7.02
CA HIS A 333 -1.36 -1.25 5.82
C HIS A 333 -1.15 -2.05 4.53
N LYS A 334 -0.40 -3.16 4.57
CA LYS A 334 -0.26 -4.09 3.44
C LYS A 334 -0.70 -5.52 3.79
N ILE A 335 -0.10 -6.11 4.82
CA ILE A 335 -0.34 -7.50 5.20
C ILE A 335 -1.73 -7.67 5.84
N LEU A 336 -2.06 -6.86 6.85
CA LEU A 336 -3.36 -6.93 7.49
C LEU A 336 -4.52 -6.79 6.48
N PRO A 337 -4.57 -5.77 5.61
CA PRO A 337 -5.60 -5.67 4.56
C PRO A 337 -5.66 -6.89 3.64
N ALA A 338 -4.52 -7.46 3.24
CA ALA A 338 -4.50 -8.67 2.43
C ALA A 338 -5.10 -9.88 3.17
N LEU A 339 -4.84 -10.05 4.46
CA LEU A 339 -5.46 -11.11 5.27
C LEU A 339 -6.96 -10.87 5.46
N LYS A 340 -7.39 -9.62 5.67
CA LYS A 340 -8.81 -9.26 5.74
C LYS A 340 -9.54 -9.63 4.45
N ALA A 341 -8.92 -9.32 3.30
CA ALA A 341 -9.49 -9.61 1.99
C ALA A 341 -9.76 -11.11 1.79
N VAL A 342 -8.91 -12.01 2.31
CA VAL A 342 -9.15 -13.46 2.28
C VAL A 342 -10.49 -13.83 2.93
N VAL A 343 -10.80 -13.23 4.08
CA VAL A 343 -12.07 -13.46 4.79
C VAL A 343 -13.25 -12.85 4.04
N GLU A 344 -13.07 -11.64 3.49
CA GLU A 344 -14.12 -10.92 2.79
C GLU A 344 -14.52 -11.59 1.48
N PHE A 345 -13.57 -12.08 0.70
CA PHE A 345 -13.85 -12.88 -0.49
C PHE A 345 -14.52 -14.21 -0.13
N GLY A 346 -14.05 -14.90 0.91
CA GLY A 346 -14.69 -16.12 1.40
C GLY A 346 -16.14 -15.89 1.85
N ALA A 347 -16.42 -14.75 2.49
CA ALA A 347 -17.77 -14.37 2.89
C ALA A 347 -18.66 -14.01 1.67
N ALA A 348 -18.11 -13.36 0.65
CA ALA A 348 -18.84 -12.96 -0.55
C ALA A 348 -19.23 -14.15 -1.45
N THR A 349 -18.44 -15.23 -1.46
CA THR A 349 -18.77 -16.47 -2.18
C THR A 349 -19.82 -17.33 -1.47
N GLY A 350 -20.14 -17.02 -0.21
CA GLY A 350 -21.19 -17.68 0.55
C GLY A 350 -22.59 -17.22 0.12
N ALA A 351 -23.62 -17.99 0.52
CA ALA A 351 -24.99 -17.50 0.43
C ALA A 351 -25.14 -16.23 1.28
N LYS A 352 -25.98 -15.27 0.87
CA LYS A 352 -26.33 -14.12 1.72
C LYS A 352 -26.83 -14.65 3.08
N ASN A 353 -26.14 -14.29 4.16
CA ASN A 353 -26.37 -14.77 5.54
C ASN A 353 -26.04 -16.26 5.80
N GLY A 354 -25.32 -16.93 4.90
CA GLY A 354 -24.78 -18.28 5.11
C GLY A 354 -23.44 -18.27 5.87
N PRO A 355 -22.99 -19.45 6.34
CA PRO A 355 -21.70 -19.57 7.02
C PRO A 355 -20.56 -19.21 6.07
N VAL A 356 -19.57 -18.49 6.61
CA VAL A 356 -18.38 -18.09 5.85
C VAL A 356 -17.59 -19.36 5.50
N LYS A 357 -17.35 -19.58 4.21
CA LYS A 357 -16.50 -20.67 3.72
C LYS A 357 -15.12 -20.11 3.42
N LEU A 358 -14.12 -20.62 4.12
CA LEU A 358 -12.73 -20.27 3.90
C LEU A 358 -11.96 -21.49 3.43
N ASP A 359 -10.86 -21.24 2.73
CA ASP A 359 -9.85 -22.26 2.49
C ASP A 359 -9.32 -22.77 3.86
N PRO A 360 -9.09 -24.08 4.05
CA PRO A 360 -8.59 -24.62 5.32
C PRO A 360 -7.30 -23.97 5.82
N SER A 361 -6.44 -23.46 4.91
CA SER A 361 -5.22 -22.73 5.27
C SER A 361 -5.50 -21.44 6.04
N ALA A 362 -6.66 -20.81 5.85
CA ALA A 362 -7.01 -19.52 6.43
C ALA A 362 -7.01 -19.55 7.98
N SER A 363 -7.23 -20.72 8.59
CA SER A 363 -7.09 -20.89 10.05
C SER A 363 -5.72 -20.44 10.57
N HIS A 364 -4.66 -20.60 9.77
CA HIS A 364 -3.29 -20.27 10.15
C HIS A 364 -2.97 -18.78 10.07
N MET A 365 -3.81 -17.96 9.42
CA MET A 365 -3.58 -16.52 9.29
C MET A 365 -4.12 -15.71 10.48
N LEU A 366 -5.03 -16.28 11.27
CA LEU A 366 -5.68 -15.62 12.40
C LEU A 366 -4.67 -15.10 13.44
N PRO A 367 -3.65 -15.88 13.84
CA PRO A 367 -2.60 -15.39 14.74
C PRO A 367 -1.94 -14.13 14.23
N ALA A 368 -1.54 -14.10 12.95
CA ALA A 368 -0.91 -12.93 12.38
C ALA A 368 -1.85 -11.70 12.40
N MET A 369 -3.12 -11.89 12.03
CA MET A 369 -4.11 -10.82 12.00
C MET A 369 -4.34 -10.20 13.39
N VAL A 370 -4.48 -11.04 14.42
CA VAL A 370 -4.71 -10.57 15.81
C VAL A 370 -3.46 -9.94 16.40
N GLN A 371 -2.28 -10.51 16.17
CA GLN A 371 -1.01 -9.97 16.65
C GLN A 371 -0.71 -8.59 16.04
N MET A 372 -0.87 -8.43 14.72
CA MET A 372 -0.75 -7.11 14.08
C MET A 372 -1.79 -6.13 14.62
N GLY A 373 -3.03 -6.59 14.84
CA GLY A 373 -4.08 -5.81 15.47
C GLY A 373 -3.71 -5.30 16.86
N GLY A 374 -2.93 -6.05 17.63
CA GLY A 374 -2.46 -5.62 18.96
C GLY A 374 -1.59 -4.36 18.97
N SER A 375 -1.05 -3.95 17.81
CA SER A 375 -0.29 -2.69 17.64
C SER A 375 -1.17 -1.47 17.31
N LEU A 376 -2.48 -1.68 17.19
CA LEU A 376 -3.47 -0.65 16.91
C LEU A 376 -4.06 -0.08 18.21
N SER A 377 -4.55 1.15 18.14
CA SER A 377 -5.44 1.69 19.18
C SER A 377 -6.71 0.84 19.30
N SER A 378 -7.43 0.99 20.41
CA SER A 378 -8.69 0.24 20.64
C SER A 378 -9.73 0.57 19.56
N GLU A 379 -9.78 1.83 19.14
CA GLU A 379 -10.67 2.35 18.11
C GLU A 379 -10.32 1.78 16.73
N GLU A 380 -9.04 1.79 16.36
CA GLU A 380 -8.55 1.21 15.10
C GLU A 380 -8.76 -0.31 15.08
N PHE A 381 -8.50 -1.02 16.19
CA PHE A 381 -8.76 -2.46 16.26
C PHE A 381 -10.24 -2.77 16.03
N LYS A 382 -11.14 -1.99 16.66
CA LYS A 382 -12.59 -2.12 16.50
C LYS A 382 -13.06 -1.82 15.08
N ALA A 383 -12.40 -0.89 14.39
CA ALA A 383 -12.71 -0.55 13.01
C ALA A 383 -12.15 -1.57 12.00
N GLU A 384 -10.92 -2.02 12.20
CA GLU A 384 -10.16 -2.75 11.17
C GLU A 384 -10.16 -4.27 11.37
N VAL A 385 -10.08 -4.75 12.61
CA VAL A 385 -9.83 -6.17 12.92
C VAL A 385 -11.08 -6.85 13.46
N LEU A 386 -11.78 -6.20 14.40
CA LEU A 386 -12.95 -6.76 15.05
C LEU A 386 -14.07 -7.19 14.07
N PRO A 387 -14.42 -6.44 13.01
CA PRO A 387 -15.47 -6.86 12.09
C PRO A 387 -15.12 -8.17 11.37
N ILE A 388 -13.83 -8.43 11.16
CA ILE A 388 -13.33 -9.65 10.52
C ILE A 388 -13.37 -10.82 11.50
N ILE A 389 -12.98 -10.60 12.76
CA ILE A 389 -13.13 -11.59 13.84
C ILE A 389 -14.60 -12.01 13.99
N ILE A 390 -15.54 -11.05 13.99
CA ILE A 390 -16.97 -11.35 14.08
C ILE A 390 -17.45 -12.19 12.89
N LYS A 391 -17.01 -11.87 11.67
CA LYS A 391 -17.31 -12.71 10.47
C LYS A 391 -16.77 -14.13 10.64
N LEU A 392 -15.59 -14.31 11.24
CA LEU A 392 -14.97 -15.63 11.46
C LEU A 392 -15.72 -16.49 12.48
N PHE A 393 -16.43 -15.92 13.46
CA PHE A 393 -17.29 -16.70 14.36
C PHE A 393 -18.40 -17.46 13.63
N SER A 394 -18.84 -16.97 12.47
CA SER A 394 -19.81 -17.65 11.60
C SER A 394 -19.18 -18.70 10.69
N CYS A 395 -17.87 -18.96 10.79
CA CYS A 395 -17.20 -20.01 10.03
C CYS A 395 -17.37 -21.37 10.75
N ASN A 396 -17.95 -22.34 10.05
CA ASN A 396 -18.19 -23.68 10.61
C ASN A 396 -16.94 -24.56 10.66
N ASP A 397 -15.82 -24.10 10.10
CA ASP A 397 -14.56 -24.84 10.11
C ASP A 397 -14.02 -25.02 11.53
N ARG A 398 -13.64 -26.27 11.87
CA ARG A 398 -13.16 -26.60 13.22
C ARG A 398 -11.82 -25.94 13.53
N ALA A 399 -10.90 -25.85 12.56
CA ALA A 399 -9.58 -25.27 12.79
C ALA A 399 -9.66 -23.75 13.00
N VAL A 400 -10.51 -23.05 12.24
CA VAL A 400 -10.81 -21.63 12.46
C VAL A 400 -11.37 -21.40 13.86
N ARG A 401 -12.35 -22.22 14.29
CA ARG A 401 -12.91 -22.12 15.64
C ARG A 401 -11.87 -22.37 16.73
N VAL A 402 -11.03 -23.40 16.59
CA VAL A 402 -9.94 -23.65 17.55
C VAL A 402 -9.04 -22.42 17.69
N GLN A 403 -8.61 -21.84 16.57
CA GLN A 403 -7.71 -20.67 16.57
C GLN A 403 -8.37 -19.42 17.17
N LEU A 404 -9.63 -19.14 16.84
CA LEU A 404 -10.38 -18.03 17.47
C LEU A 404 -10.42 -18.18 19.00
N LEU A 405 -10.75 -19.36 19.50
CA LEU A 405 -10.88 -19.59 20.93
C LEU A 405 -9.51 -19.55 21.64
N GLN A 406 -8.45 -20.05 21.01
CA GLN A 406 -7.08 -19.93 21.52
C GLN A 406 -6.64 -18.47 21.68
N MET A 407 -7.16 -17.58 20.84
CA MET A 407 -6.81 -16.16 20.85
C MET A 407 -7.84 -15.26 21.53
N MET A 408 -8.89 -15.84 22.12
CA MET A 408 -10.03 -15.10 22.70
C MET A 408 -9.57 -14.00 23.67
N GLU A 409 -8.59 -14.31 24.53
CA GLU A 409 -8.01 -13.36 25.49
C GLU A 409 -7.50 -12.07 24.82
N LYS A 410 -6.94 -12.18 23.61
CA LYS A 410 -6.30 -11.06 22.91
C LYS A 410 -7.28 -10.05 22.34
N PHE A 411 -8.55 -10.43 22.10
CA PHE A 411 -9.53 -9.53 21.48
C PHE A 411 -10.84 -9.38 22.28
N ALA A 412 -11.10 -10.22 23.28
CA ALA A 412 -12.33 -10.14 24.08
C ALA A 412 -12.50 -8.80 24.78
N VAL A 413 -11.41 -8.09 25.10
CA VAL A 413 -11.44 -6.73 25.68
C VAL A 413 -12.18 -5.74 24.78
N HIS A 414 -12.16 -5.92 23.45
CA HIS A 414 -12.83 -5.02 22.50
C HIS A 414 -14.32 -5.36 22.32
N PHE A 415 -14.82 -6.45 22.89
CA PHE A 415 -16.23 -6.79 22.82
C PHE A 415 -17.05 -5.97 23.81
N ASP A 416 -18.19 -5.46 23.35
CA ASP A 416 -19.23 -4.90 24.21
C ASP A 416 -20.30 -5.95 24.56
N ALA A 417 -21.14 -5.65 25.57
CA ALA A 417 -22.18 -6.56 26.02
C ALA A 417 -23.19 -6.89 24.90
N LYS A 418 -23.48 -5.94 24.00
CA LYS A 418 -24.41 -6.15 22.89
C LYS A 418 -23.88 -7.21 21.93
N LEU A 419 -22.62 -7.12 21.56
CA LEU A 419 -21.93 -8.05 20.67
C LEU A 419 -21.79 -9.43 21.34
N VAL A 420 -21.36 -9.48 22.60
CA VAL A 420 -21.21 -10.75 23.35
C VAL A 420 -22.52 -11.54 23.38
N ASN A 421 -23.67 -10.87 23.56
CA ASN A 421 -24.98 -11.52 23.62
C ASN A 421 -25.67 -11.70 22.26
N SER A 422 -25.02 -11.30 21.16
CA SER A 422 -25.56 -11.47 19.81
C SER A 422 -25.53 -12.94 19.37
N ALA A 423 -26.43 -13.34 18.48
CA ALA A 423 -26.45 -14.70 17.93
C ALA A 423 -25.14 -15.07 17.23
N VAL A 424 -24.51 -14.10 16.54
CA VAL A 424 -23.26 -14.34 15.79
C VAL A 424 -22.08 -14.70 16.70
N VAL A 425 -22.00 -14.17 17.92
CA VAL A 425 -20.93 -14.52 18.87
C VAL A 425 -21.40 -15.60 19.83
N PHE A 426 -22.49 -15.37 20.57
CA PHE A 426 -22.91 -16.24 21.66
C PHE A 426 -23.34 -17.63 21.21
N ASP A 427 -24.18 -17.73 20.18
CA ASP A 427 -24.71 -19.04 19.75
C ASP A 427 -23.62 -19.88 19.07
N ASN A 428 -22.74 -19.23 18.28
CA ASN A 428 -21.58 -19.89 17.69
C ASN A 428 -20.58 -20.37 18.75
N LEU A 429 -20.33 -19.59 19.81
CA LEU A 429 -19.55 -20.05 20.96
C LEU A 429 -20.19 -21.25 21.65
N CYS A 430 -21.51 -21.19 21.90
CA CYS A 430 -22.23 -22.26 22.57
C CYS A 430 -22.17 -23.59 21.81
N SER A 431 -22.08 -23.56 20.47
CA SER A 431 -21.94 -24.77 19.66
C SER A 431 -20.68 -25.58 20.03
N GLY A 432 -19.64 -24.92 20.55
CA GLY A 432 -18.39 -25.54 20.98
C GLY A 432 -18.54 -26.45 22.20
N PHE A 433 -19.52 -26.21 23.08
CA PHE A 433 -19.76 -27.06 24.26
C PHE A 433 -20.17 -28.49 23.90
N THR A 434 -20.83 -28.66 22.75
CA THR A 434 -21.32 -29.96 22.28
C THR A 434 -20.47 -30.56 21.16
N ASP A 435 -19.33 -29.93 20.80
CA ASP A 435 -18.47 -30.42 19.73
C ASP A 435 -17.85 -31.79 20.08
N ALA A 436 -17.59 -32.59 19.05
CA ALA A 436 -16.98 -33.91 19.18
C ALA A 436 -15.53 -33.82 19.66
N ALA A 437 -14.78 -32.80 19.24
CA ALA A 437 -13.38 -32.64 19.60
C ALA A 437 -13.24 -32.14 21.07
N PRO A 438 -12.52 -32.86 21.95
CA PRO A 438 -12.32 -32.44 23.35
C PRO A 438 -11.67 -31.07 23.48
N VAL A 439 -10.69 -30.78 22.64
CA VAL A 439 -9.97 -29.49 22.62
C VAL A 439 -10.90 -28.29 22.39
N LEU A 440 -11.91 -28.43 21.52
CA LEU A 440 -12.88 -27.36 21.27
C LEU A 440 -13.77 -27.13 22.49
N ARG A 441 -14.21 -28.20 23.17
CA ARG A 441 -15.01 -28.07 24.39
C ARG A 441 -14.23 -27.36 25.48
N GLU A 442 -12.98 -27.75 25.70
CA GLU A 442 -12.08 -27.11 26.68
C GLU A 442 -11.87 -25.63 26.37
N LEU A 443 -11.50 -25.31 25.13
CA LEU A 443 -11.27 -23.92 24.70
C LEU A 443 -12.55 -23.07 24.81
N THR A 444 -13.72 -23.66 24.56
CA THR A 444 -15.01 -22.97 24.72
C THR A 444 -15.26 -22.60 26.18
N VAL A 445 -14.99 -23.52 27.11
CA VAL A 445 -15.11 -23.26 28.56
C VAL A 445 -14.17 -22.12 28.98
N LYS A 446 -12.89 -22.19 28.57
CA LYS A 446 -11.91 -21.11 28.86
C LYS A 446 -12.34 -19.77 28.27
N SER A 447 -12.84 -19.80 27.04
CA SER A 447 -13.29 -18.59 26.32
C SER A 447 -14.46 -17.88 27.02
N MET A 448 -15.36 -18.63 27.68
CA MET A 448 -16.45 -18.00 28.45
C MET A 448 -15.94 -17.10 29.58
N LEU A 449 -14.80 -17.43 30.19
CA LEU A 449 -14.25 -16.65 31.30
C LEU A 449 -13.89 -15.22 30.86
N HIS A 450 -13.46 -15.04 29.62
CA HIS A 450 -13.07 -13.74 29.06
C HIS A 450 -14.24 -12.81 28.71
N ILE A 451 -15.47 -13.33 28.70
CA ILE A 451 -16.68 -12.58 28.32
C ILE A 451 -17.78 -12.66 29.38
N ALA A 452 -17.52 -13.32 30.52
CA ALA A 452 -18.53 -13.61 31.53
C ALA A 452 -19.16 -12.35 32.13
N ASP A 453 -18.35 -11.31 32.33
CA ASP A 453 -18.76 -9.99 32.81
C ASP A 453 -19.68 -9.23 31.85
N LYS A 454 -19.73 -9.64 30.58
CA LYS A 454 -20.52 -9.03 29.50
C LYS A 454 -21.75 -9.85 29.13
N LEU A 455 -21.94 -11.03 29.71
CA LEU A 455 -23.10 -11.87 29.46
C LEU A 455 -24.34 -11.32 30.18
N SER A 456 -25.48 -11.36 29.51
CA SER A 456 -26.77 -11.13 30.16
C SER A 456 -27.09 -12.25 31.15
N ASP A 457 -27.86 -11.94 32.19
CA ASP A 457 -28.31 -12.93 33.19
C ASP A 457 -28.95 -14.15 32.53
N GLY A 458 -29.74 -13.95 31.48
CA GLY A 458 -30.38 -15.02 30.74
C GLY A 458 -29.38 -15.96 30.07
N ASN A 459 -28.33 -15.41 29.45
CA ASN A 459 -27.30 -16.21 28.81
C ASN A 459 -26.39 -16.90 29.84
N LEU A 460 -25.95 -16.18 30.87
CA LEU A 460 -25.05 -16.70 31.91
C LEU A 460 -25.74 -17.76 32.79
N ASN A 461 -26.80 -17.37 33.50
CA ASN A 461 -27.39 -18.19 34.53
C ASN A 461 -28.28 -19.32 33.98
N ASN A 462 -28.83 -19.18 32.78
CA ASN A 462 -29.67 -20.21 32.19
C ASN A 462 -28.97 -21.02 31.11
N ARG A 463 -28.36 -20.38 30.10
CA ARG A 463 -27.82 -21.11 28.93
C ARG A 463 -26.46 -21.72 29.24
N VAL A 464 -25.49 -20.93 29.72
CA VAL A 464 -24.13 -21.42 30.04
C VAL A 464 -24.16 -22.47 31.15
N MET A 465 -24.90 -22.24 32.23
CA MET A 465 -25.03 -23.22 33.32
C MET A 465 -25.59 -24.58 32.85
N LYS A 466 -26.55 -24.59 31.91
CA LYS A 466 -27.05 -25.83 31.30
C LYS A 466 -25.96 -26.59 30.53
N TYR A 467 -25.06 -25.87 29.85
CA TYR A 467 -23.93 -26.50 29.16
C TYR A 467 -22.89 -27.06 30.13
N PHE A 468 -22.56 -26.33 31.20
CA PHE A 468 -21.63 -26.82 32.24
C PHE A 468 -22.15 -28.07 32.93
N ALA A 469 -23.44 -28.12 33.30
CA ALA A 469 -24.04 -29.31 33.87
C ALA A 469 -23.93 -30.53 32.93
N LYS A 470 -24.20 -30.35 31.63
CA LYS A 470 -24.05 -31.42 30.62
C LYS A 470 -22.60 -31.88 30.47
N LEU A 471 -21.64 -30.96 30.51
CA LEU A 471 -20.22 -31.28 30.42
C LEU A 471 -19.73 -32.07 31.63
N GLN A 472 -20.13 -31.68 32.85
CA GLN A 472 -19.78 -32.37 34.08
C GLN A 472 -20.23 -33.83 34.04
N VAL A 473 -21.45 -34.11 33.56
CA VAL A 473 -21.95 -35.49 33.39
C VAL A 473 -21.10 -36.31 32.42
N ARG A 474 -20.56 -35.69 31.35
CA ARG A 474 -19.66 -36.38 30.40
C ARG A 474 -18.29 -36.69 31.01
N VAL A 475 -17.72 -35.76 31.77
CA VAL A 475 -16.46 -35.97 32.52
C VAL A 475 -16.63 -37.12 33.50
N CYS A 476 -17.70 -37.10 34.31
CA CYS A 476 -17.98 -38.15 35.29
C CYS A 476 -18.22 -39.53 34.66
N ARG A 477 -18.55 -39.60 33.36
CA ARG A 477 -18.73 -40.85 32.59
C ARG A 477 -17.48 -41.30 31.83
N GLY A 478 -16.34 -40.62 31.97
CA GLY A 478 -15.09 -41.00 31.30
C GLY A 478 -15.08 -40.81 29.78
N MET A 479 -15.96 -39.95 29.23
CA MET A 479 -16.09 -39.72 27.79
C MET A 479 -15.25 -38.53 27.27
N PHE A 480 -14.04 -38.33 27.81
CA PHE A 480 -13.18 -37.18 27.46
C PHE A 480 -12.06 -37.52 26.50
#